data_AF-A0A8E2DXS2-F1
#
_entry.id   AF-A0A8E2DXS2-F1
#
_cell.length_a   1.000
_cell.length_b   1.000
_cell.length_c   1.000
_cell.angle_alpha   90.00
_cell.angle_beta   90.00
_cell.angle_gamma   90.00
#
_symmetry.space_group_name_H-M   'P 1'
#
loop_
_entity.id
_entity.type
_entity.pdbx_description
1 polymer ?
#
loop_
_entity_poly.entity_id
_entity_poly.type
_entity_poly.pdbx_seq_one_letter_code
_entity_poly.pdbx_strand_id
1 'polypeptide(L)'
;MLNDGIRFFDLRFAFNPTNSTLVFWHSEALQSETATVPDVLFAFYKWLDDHPTETLLLSFMYESSTTAWAHNNAAVQAQLFAALTSDAAKRYIDQTHNALPTLGAARGKIILLRRFVLDQLNSTYEAALPGLSFPPSAWLDDNRDFSITYNPSHNLSAYIEDYYEPDDVPAGLGAATNIAAKLNATAAHLQKAASGVAPDGLFITFSSAERDADEPAVYPKIMALGNGTDVPGVNQQLVPVIQGLKGKRLGVVVLDFFEMPGTLVPAILGI
;
A
#
# COMPACT_ATOMS: atom_id res chain seq x y z
N MET A 1 -5.34 13.04 -5.15
CA MET A 1 -4.69 12.20 -4.12
C MET A 1 -3.91 13.03 -3.09
N LEU A 2 -2.72 13.55 -3.42
CA LEU A 2 -1.87 14.25 -2.43
C LEU A 2 -2.56 15.44 -1.76
N ASN A 3 -3.23 16.29 -2.53
CA ASN A 3 -3.95 17.46 -1.99
C ASN A 3 -5.24 17.07 -1.24
N ASP A 4 -5.69 15.81 -1.37
CA ASP A 4 -6.88 15.30 -0.69
C ASP A 4 -6.54 14.58 0.62
N GLY A 5 -5.26 14.61 1.05
CA GLY A 5 -4.81 14.06 2.33
C GLY A 5 -4.18 12.66 2.23
N ILE A 6 -4.05 12.07 1.04
CA ILE A 6 -3.36 10.79 0.86
C ILE A 6 -1.85 10.95 1.09
N ARG A 7 -1.28 10.10 1.95
CA ARG A 7 0.16 10.09 2.29
C ARG A 7 0.82 8.73 2.15
N PHE A 8 0.06 7.67 1.91
CA PHE A 8 0.55 6.33 1.63
C PHE A 8 0.22 5.96 0.18
N PHE A 9 1.19 5.42 -0.54
CA PHE A 9 1.02 4.97 -1.92
C PHE A 9 1.54 3.55 -2.06
N ASP A 10 0.69 2.63 -2.52
CA ASP A 10 1.09 1.30 -2.99
C ASP A 10 1.48 1.40 -4.46
N LEU A 11 2.75 1.14 -4.75
CA LEU A 11 3.39 1.36 -6.04
C LEU A 11 3.94 0.04 -6.54
N ARG A 12 3.23 -0.57 -7.49
CA ARG A 12 3.58 -1.86 -8.06
C ARG A 12 4.31 -1.65 -9.38
N PHE A 13 5.55 -2.10 -9.45
CA PHE A 13 6.45 -1.79 -10.55
C PHE A 13 6.90 -3.05 -11.27
N ALA A 14 7.15 -2.92 -12.56
CA ALA A 14 7.89 -3.89 -13.36
C ALA A 14 8.49 -3.14 -14.56
N PHE A 15 9.23 -3.83 -15.42
CA PHE A 15 9.58 -3.23 -16.69
C PHE A 15 8.35 -3.00 -17.57
N ASN A 16 8.45 -2.00 -18.43
CA ASN A 16 7.50 -1.77 -19.50
C ASN A 16 7.50 -2.95 -20.51
N PRO A 17 6.53 -3.03 -21.44
CA PRO A 17 6.46 -4.13 -22.40
C PRO A 17 7.72 -4.33 -23.25
N THR A 18 8.56 -3.29 -23.40
CA THR A 18 9.82 -3.33 -24.15
C THR A 18 11.03 -3.77 -23.33
N ASN A 19 10.85 -4.11 -22.04
CA ASN A 19 11.91 -4.50 -21.09
C ASN A 19 13.03 -3.46 -20.93
N SER A 20 12.70 -2.17 -21.03
CA SER A 20 13.70 -1.09 -21.06
C SER A 20 13.70 -0.18 -19.84
N THR A 21 12.52 0.15 -19.30
CA THR A 21 12.36 1.09 -18.17
C THR A 21 11.33 0.60 -17.17
N LEU A 22 11.50 0.98 -15.90
CA LEU A 22 10.53 0.70 -14.84
C LEU A 22 9.31 1.62 -14.96
N VAL A 23 8.12 1.01 -14.97
CA VAL A 23 6.80 1.65 -15.00
C VAL A 23 5.88 0.97 -14.00
N PHE A 24 4.65 1.47 -13.85
CA PHE A 24 3.68 0.95 -12.90
C PHE A 24 2.64 0.05 -13.56
N TRP A 25 2.23 -0.97 -12.83
CA TRP A 25 1.31 -2.01 -13.29
C TRP A 25 0.23 -2.30 -12.24
N HIS A 26 -0.84 -2.95 -12.67
CA HIS A 26 -1.84 -3.59 -11.83
C HIS A 26 -2.18 -4.92 -12.50
N SER A 27 -1.58 -6.02 -12.04
CA SER A 27 -1.53 -7.28 -12.80
C SER A 27 -1.07 -7.03 -14.26
N GLU A 28 -1.80 -7.52 -15.28
CA GLU A 28 -1.50 -7.28 -16.69
C GLU A 28 -1.82 -5.86 -17.19
N ALA A 29 -2.38 -4.99 -16.36
CA ALA A 29 -2.76 -3.63 -16.76
C ALA A 29 -1.63 -2.62 -16.55
N LEU A 30 -1.04 -2.16 -17.66
CA LEU A 30 -0.08 -1.05 -17.65
C LEU A 30 -0.79 0.25 -17.24
N GLN A 31 -0.30 0.91 -16.18
CA GLN A 31 -0.93 2.10 -15.63
C GLN A 31 -0.60 3.38 -16.43
N SER A 32 0.55 3.38 -17.10
CA SER A 32 0.95 4.49 -17.98
C SER A 32 1.98 4.04 -18.99
N GLU A 33 1.81 4.45 -20.25
CA GLU A 33 2.80 4.24 -21.31
C GLU A 33 3.97 5.23 -21.23
N THR A 34 3.82 6.33 -20.47
CA THR A 34 4.76 7.45 -20.48
C THR A 34 5.38 7.76 -19.13
N ALA A 35 4.70 7.48 -18.03
CA ALA A 35 5.22 7.73 -16.69
C ALA A 35 6.11 6.58 -16.21
N THR A 36 7.38 6.87 -15.97
CA THR A 36 8.33 5.92 -15.38
C THR A 36 8.38 6.05 -13.85
N VAL A 37 9.01 5.08 -13.18
CA VAL A 37 9.27 5.15 -11.73
C VAL A 37 10.04 6.44 -11.35
N PRO A 38 11.15 6.82 -12.03
CA PRO A 38 11.80 8.10 -11.79
C PRO A 38 10.87 9.32 -11.95
N ASP A 39 10.03 9.37 -12.99
CA ASP A 39 9.14 10.52 -13.22
C ASP A 39 8.18 10.73 -12.05
N VAL A 40 7.59 9.64 -11.55
CA VAL A 40 6.67 9.68 -10.40
C VAL A 40 7.41 10.03 -9.10
N LEU A 41 8.63 9.53 -8.90
CA LEU A 41 9.46 9.95 -7.76
C LEU A 41 9.75 11.45 -7.80
N PHE A 42 10.10 12.01 -8.97
CA PHE A 42 10.31 13.45 -9.13
C PHE A 42 9.04 14.27 -8.83
N ALA A 43 7.86 13.77 -9.19
CA ALA A 43 6.59 14.41 -8.84
C ALA A 43 6.38 14.45 -7.31
N PHE A 44 6.69 13.36 -6.59
CA PHE A 44 6.64 13.35 -5.13
C PHE A 44 7.66 14.32 -4.50
N TYR A 45 8.89 14.35 -5.03
CA TYR A 45 9.93 15.28 -4.55
C TYR A 45 9.49 16.73 -4.70
N LYS A 46 8.95 17.08 -5.88
CA LYS A 46 8.43 18.42 -6.13
C LYS A 46 7.27 18.77 -5.20
N TRP A 47 6.36 17.83 -4.95
CA TRP A 47 5.24 18.07 -4.05
C TRP A 47 5.73 18.28 -2.60
N LEU A 48 6.74 17.55 -2.14
CA LEU A 48 7.36 17.75 -0.82
C LEU A 48 8.10 19.09 -0.70
N ASP A 49 8.72 19.59 -1.78
CA ASP A 49 9.28 20.94 -1.79
C ASP A 49 8.20 22.01 -1.56
N ASP A 50 7.02 21.82 -2.15
CA ASP A 50 5.87 22.72 -1.99
C ASP A 50 5.14 22.53 -0.64
N HIS A 51 5.31 21.36 -0.01
CA HIS A 51 4.64 20.96 1.24
C HIS A 51 5.66 20.41 2.26
N PRO A 52 6.63 21.22 2.71
CA PRO A 52 7.78 20.75 3.50
C PRO A 52 7.39 20.24 4.90
N THR A 53 6.16 20.47 5.34
CA THR A 53 5.64 19.95 6.62
C THR A 53 5.16 18.51 6.53
N GLU A 54 4.94 18.00 5.32
CA GLU A 54 4.34 16.70 5.05
C GLU A 54 5.41 15.61 4.92
N THR A 55 4.98 14.36 4.99
CA THR A 55 5.82 13.18 4.72
C THR A 55 5.01 12.16 3.94
N LEU A 56 5.68 11.32 3.17
CA LEU A 56 5.04 10.29 2.36
C LEU A 56 5.56 8.91 2.73
N LEU A 57 4.70 7.90 2.70
CA LEU A 57 5.06 6.49 2.77
C LEU A 57 4.87 5.91 1.37
N LEU A 58 5.96 5.44 0.76
CA LEU A 58 5.90 4.78 -0.55
C LEU A 58 6.20 3.30 -0.38
N SER A 59 5.17 2.47 -0.59
CA SER A 59 5.26 1.01 -0.63
C SER A 59 5.59 0.57 -2.05
N PHE A 60 6.76 -0.01 -2.26
CA PHE A 60 7.17 -0.54 -3.56
C PHE A 60 7.07 -2.07 -3.57
N MET A 61 6.40 -2.63 -4.56
CA MET A 61 6.28 -4.07 -4.81
C MET A 61 6.64 -4.37 -6.26
N TYR A 62 7.39 -5.46 -6.51
CA TYR A 62 7.52 -5.96 -7.88
C TYR A 62 6.21 -6.62 -8.30
N GLU A 63 5.59 -6.13 -9.37
CA GLU A 63 4.38 -6.74 -9.95
C GLU A 63 4.78 -7.92 -10.83
N SER A 64 4.37 -9.12 -10.43
CA SER A 64 4.51 -10.31 -11.26
C SER A 64 3.43 -10.38 -12.34
N SER A 65 3.59 -11.29 -13.30
CA SER A 65 2.56 -11.59 -14.31
C SER A 65 2.16 -10.43 -15.24
N THR A 66 2.92 -9.34 -15.29
CA THR A 66 2.60 -8.17 -16.13
C THR A 66 2.65 -8.48 -17.63
N THR A 67 3.64 -9.27 -18.06
CA THR A 67 3.77 -9.78 -19.43
C THR A 67 4.26 -11.23 -19.39
N ALA A 68 4.14 -11.95 -20.51
CA ALA A 68 4.60 -13.33 -20.63
C ALA A 68 6.11 -13.53 -20.41
N TRP A 69 6.90 -12.46 -20.38
CA TRP A 69 8.35 -12.46 -20.18
C TRP A 69 8.78 -11.58 -19.00
N ALA A 70 7.83 -11.20 -18.13
CA ALA A 70 8.12 -10.41 -16.95
C ALA A 70 8.94 -11.25 -15.95
N HIS A 71 10.12 -10.75 -15.60
CA HIS A 71 11.00 -11.38 -14.62
C HIS A 71 11.63 -10.32 -13.72
N ASN A 72 11.63 -10.57 -12.40
CA ASN A 72 12.35 -9.75 -11.43
C ASN A 72 13.86 -10.08 -11.49
N ASN A 73 14.51 -9.75 -12.60
CA ASN A 73 15.90 -10.08 -12.87
C ASN A 73 16.87 -8.97 -12.38
N ALA A 74 18.17 -9.20 -12.52
CA ALA A 74 19.20 -8.24 -12.11
C ALA A 74 19.05 -6.85 -12.76
N ALA A 75 18.54 -6.76 -14.00
CA ALA A 75 18.35 -5.48 -14.66
C ALA A 75 17.21 -4.66 -14.02
N VAL A 76 16.08 -5.32 -13.71
CA VAL A 76 14.96 -4.71 -12.97
C VAL A 76 15.44 -4.20 -11.62
N GLN A 77 16.11 -5.07 -10.86
CA GLN A 77 16.61 -4.75 -9.52
C GLN A 77 17.66 -3.63 -9.54
N ALA A 78 18.55 -3.61 -10.53
CA ALA A 78 19.56 -2.55 -10.66
C ALA A 78 18.94 -1.20 -11.01
N GLN A 79 17.93 -1.16 -11.91
CA GLN A 79 17.22 0.08 -12.21
C GLN A 79 16.44 0.60 -10.99
N LEU A 80 15.79 -0.30 -10.24
CA LEU A 80 15.05 0.09 -9.04
C LEU A 80 16.01 0.67 -7.99
N PHE A 81 17.12 -0.03 -7.73
CA PHE A 81 18.15 0.45 -6.82
C PHE A 81 18.67 1.83 -7.24
N ALA A 82 18.98 2.03 -8.54
CA ALA A 82 19.43 3.32 -9.05
C ALA A 82 18.39 4.43 -8.85
N ALA A 83 17.10 4.14 -9.07
CA ALA A 83 16.02 5.09 -8.85
C ALA A 83 15.91 5.50 -7.37
N LEU A 84 16.02 4.53 -6.46
CA LEU A 84 15.87 4.73 -5.01
C LEU A 84 17.14 5.22 -4.29
N THR A 85 18.30 5.24 -4.97
CA THR A 85 19.59 5.65 -4.37
C THR A 85 20.33 6.74 -5.15
N SER A 86 19.70 7.31 -6.18
CA SER A 86 20.18 8.53 -6.86
C SER A 86 20.43 9.67 -5.86
N ASP A 87 21.24 10.66 -6.24
CA ASP A 87 21.51 11.81 -5.35
C ASP A 87 20.24 12.58 -4.97
N ALA A 88 19.29 12.68 -5.90
CA ALA A 88 17.96 13.21 -5.62
C ALA A 88 17.22 12.31 -4.62
N ALA A 89 17.18 11.00 -4.85
CA ALA A 89 16.53 10.07 -3.92
C ALA A 89 17.13 10.13 -2.51
N LYS A 90 18.45 10.18 -2.35
CA LYS A 90 19.10 10.35 -1.03
C LYS A 90 18.70 11.64 -0.32
N ARG A 91 18.34 12.69 -1.07
CA ARG A 91 17.84 13.95 -0.50
C ARG A 91 16.38 13.84 -0.04
N TYR A 92 15.52 13.09 -0.73
CA TYR A 92 14.09 13.05 -0.40
C TYR A 92 13.66 11.79 0.36
N ILE A 93 14.41 10.70 0.27
CA ILE A 93 14.14 9.46 1.00
C ILE A 93 14.84 9.53 2.35
N ASP A 94 14.10 9.26 3.42
CA ASP A 94 14.65 9.14 4.76
C ASP A 94 15.65 7.97 4.80
N GLN A 95 16.81 8.20 5.43
CA GLN A 95 17.93 7.25 5.41
C GLN A 95 17.91 6.28 6.61
N THR A 96 16.84 6.27 7.41
CA THR A 96 16.68 5.34 8.53
C THR A 96 16.47 3.92 8.01
N HIS A 97 17.18 2.94 8.59
CA HIS A 97 17.03 1.53 8.23
C HIS A 97 16.16 0.80 9.26
N ASN A 98 15.13 0.11 8.79
CA ASN A 98 14.28 -0.79 9.58
C ASN A 98 13.70 -0.15 10.86
N ALA A 99 13.45 1.16 10.84
CA ALA A 99 12.75 1.86 11.91
C ALA A 99 11.98 3.03 11.31
N LEU A 100 10.87 3.38 11.94
CA LEU A 100 10.12 4.58 11.56
C LEU A 100 10.76 5.81 12.22
N PRO A 101 11.11 6.85 11.46
CA PRO A 101 11.51 8.13 12.04
C PRO A 101 10.31 8.78 12.75
N THR A 102 10.60 9.70 13.66
CA THR A 102 9.56 10.60 14.19
C THR A 102 9.01 11.48 13.07
N LEU A 103 7.76 11.96 13.20
CA LEU A 103 7.19 12.90 12.22
C LEU A 103 8.10 14.10 11.99
N GLY A 104 8.73 14.65 13.04
CA GLY A 104 9.64 15.79 12.93
C GLY A 104 10.85 15.51 12.04
N ALA A 105 11.42 14.30 12.12
CA ALA A 105 12.52 13.88 11.25
C ALA A 105 12.05 13.54 9.82
N ALA A 106 10.81 13.07 9.68
CA ALA A 106 10.24 12.65 8.39
C ALA A 106 9.71 13.81 7.52
N ARG A 107 9.55 15.02 8.07
CA ARG A 107 9.02 16.17 7.30
C ARG A 107 9.88 16.48 6.08
N GLY A 108 9.25 16.64 4.93
CA GLY A 108 9.90 16.83 3.63
C GLY A 108 10.55 15.56 3.08
N LYS A 109 10.26 14.38 3.66
CA LYS A 109 10.87 13.09 3.28
C LYS A 109 9.84 12.02 2.95
N ILE A 110 10.31 11.03 2.21
CA ILE A 110 9.67 9.76 1.91
C ILE A 110 10.24 8.68 2.84
N ILE A 111 9.36 7.90 3.45
CA ILE A 111 9.68 6.66 4.14
C ILE A 111 9.37 5.51 3.18
N LEU A 112 10.38 4.70 2.85
CA LEU A 112 10.19 3.54 1.97
C LEU A 112 9.66 2.33 2.74
N LEU A 113 8.70 1.64 2.16
CA LEU A 113 8.27 0.29 2.53
C LEU A 113 8.64 -0.62 1.36
N ARG A 114 9.52 -1.59 1.62
CA ARG A 114 10.15 -2.42 0.59
C ARG A 114 9.47 -3.78 0.56
N ARG A 115 8.44 -3.93 -0.28
CA ARG A 115 7.78 -5.21 -0.62
C ARG A 115 8.50 -5.94 -1.74
N PHE A 116 9.83 -5.87 -1.73
CA PHE A 116 10.73 -6.49 -2.72
C PHE A 116 12.05 -6.86 -2.04
N VAL A 117 12.86 -7.66 -2.74
CA VAL A 117 14.25 -7.98 -2.40
C VAL A 117 15.15 -7.76 -3.61
N LEU A 118 16.43 -7.49 -3.38
CA LEU A 118 17.47 -7.38 -4.42
C LEU A 118 18.37 -8.64 -4.50
N ASP A 119 17.75 -9.82 -4.58
CA ASP A 119 18.42 -11.13 -4.52
C ASP A 119 19.16 -11.55 -5.81
N GLN A 120 18.96 -10.83 -6.92
CA GLN A 120 19.72 -11.00 -8.16
C GLN A 120 20.96 -10.10 -8.22
N LEU A 121 21.18 -9.28 -7.18
CA LEU A 121 22.34 -8.40 -7.03
C LEU A 121 23.21 -8.83 -5.84
N ASN A 122 24.37 -8.19 -5.69
CA ASN A 122 25.19 -8.39 -4.49
C ASN A 122 24.44 -7.88 -3.24
N SER A 123 24.55 -8.60 -2.12
CA SER A 123 23.85 -8.27 -0.86
C SER A 123 24.14 -6.86 -0.32
N THR A 124 25.24 -6.22 -0.72
CA THR A 124 25.53 -4.82 -0.40
C THR A 124 24.49 -3.83 -0.94
N TYR A 125 23.81 -4.17 -2.04
CA TYR A 125 22.75 -3.33 -2.62
C TYR A 125 21.52 -3.30 -1.71
N GLU A 126 21.05 -4.48 -1.28
CA GLU A 126 19.96 -4.62 -0.33
C GLU A 126 20.29 -3.92 1.00
N ALA A 127 21.50 -4.11 1.52
CA ALA A 127 21.96 -3.51 2.77
C ALA A 127 22.06 -1.98 2.73
N ALA A 128 22.18 -1.39 1.54
CA ALA A 128 22.27 0.06 1.35
C ALA A 128 20.91 0.75 1.21
N LEU A 129 19.81 0.00 1.05
CA LEU A 129 18.48 0.58 0.92
C LEU A 129 17.87 0.94 2.28
N PRO A 130 17.40 2.18 2.47
CA PRO A 130 16.72 2.58 3.69
C PRO A 130 15.25 2.15 3.72
N GLY A 131 14.56 2.55 4.78
CA GLY A 131 13.15 2.24 5.02
C GLY A 131 12.94 0.87 5.66
N LEU A 132 11.69 0.41 5.61
CA LEU A 132 11.24 -0.84 6.24
C LEU A 132 11.32 -1.98 5.23
N SER A 133 11.95 -3.09 5.63
CA SER A 133 11.94 -4.33 4.84
C SER A 133 10.69 -5.16 5.11
N PHE A 134 9.89 -5.39 4.07
CA PHE A 134 8.74 -6.29 4.08
C PHE A 134 8.89 -7.31 2.94
N PRO A 135 9.85 -8.25 3.03
CA PRO A 135 10.17 -9.14 1.91
C PRO A 135 8.91 -9.91 1.46
N PRO A 136 8.74 -10.21 0.15
CA PRO A 136 7.55 -10.90 -0.35
C PRO A 136 7.25 -12.21 0.39
N SER A 137 8.27 -12.93 0.83
CA SER A 137 8.12 -14.18 1.60
C SER A 137 7.50 -14.02 2.99
N ALA A 138 7.45 -12.80 3.53
CA ALA A 138 6.82 -12.48 4.81
C ALA A 138 5.44 -11.81 4.66
N TRP A 139 5.09 -11.38 3.44
CA TRP A 139 3.77 -10.83 3.15
C TRP A 139 2.81 -11.99 2.89
N LEU A 140 1.91 -12.27 3.84
CA LEU A 140 0.97 -13.38 3.68
C LEU A 140 -0.08 -13.01 2.65
N ASP A 141 -0.35 -13.96 1.76
CA ASP A 141 -1.34 -13.84 0.70
C ASP A 141 -2.77 -13.90 1.26
N ASP A 142 -3.66 -13.10 0.68
CA ASP A 142 -5.07 -12.90 1.06
C ASP A 142 -5.38 -13.13 2.55
N ASN A 143 -4.90 -12.23 3.42
CA ASN A 143 -4.90 -12.48 4.85
C ASN A 143 -5.57 -11.38 5.68
N ARG A 144 -6.47 -11.82 6.57
CA ARG A 144 -7.26 -10.93 7.45
C ARG A 144 -6.46 -10.24 8.56
N ASP A 145 -5.37 -10.84 9.03
CA ASP A 145 -4.53 -10.29 10.09
C ASP A 145 -3.22 -11.09 10.23
N PHE A 146 -2.10 -10.47 9.86
CA PHE A 146 -0.77 -11.03 10.07
C PHE A 146 0.23 -9.97 10.51
N SER A 147 1.44 -10.40 10.89
CA SER A 147 2.48 -9.49 11.33
C SER A 147 3.84 -9.79 10.72
N ILE A 148 4.56 -8.73 10.35
CA ILE A 148 5.95 -8.79 9.90
C ILE A 148 6.84 -8.10 10.93
N THR A 149 7.80 -8.82 11.50
CA THR A 149 8.83 -8.21 12.35
C THR A 149 9.95 -7.67 11.48
N TYR A 150 9.89 -6.37 11.19
CA TYR A 150 10.87 -5.70 10.31
C TYR A 150 12.14 -5.28 11.05
N ASN A 151 12.12 -5.27 12.39
CA ASN A 151 13.30 -5.01 13.21
C ASN A 151 13.33 -5.91 14.45
N PRO A 152 13.96 -7.10 14.35
CA PRO A 152 14.02 -8.04 15.46
C PRO A 152 14.80 -7.51 16.67
N SER A 153 15.87 -6.71 16.47
CA SER A 153 16.69 -6.22 17.58
C SER A 153 15.97 -5.19 18.45
N HIS A 154 14.98 -4.50 17.90
CA HIS A 154 14.14 -3.53 18.61
C HIS A 154 12.70 -4.03 18.83
N ASN A 155 12.40 -5.28 18.47
CA ASN A 155 11.06 -5.86 18.53
C ASN A 155 9.98 -4.98 17.86
N LEU A 156 10.31 -4.41 16.70
CA LEU A 156 9.35 -3.61 15.92
C LEU A 156 8.70 -4.47 14.84
N SER A 157 7.36 -4.42 14.82
CA SER A 157 6.54 -5.19 13.90
C SER A 157 5.50 -4.32 13.22
N ALA A 158 5.15 -4.69 11.99
CA ALA A 158 3.95 -4.22 11.31
C ALA A 158 2.85 -5.27 11.45
N TYR A 159 1.61 -4.83 11.62
CA TYR A 159 0.37 -5.60 11.65
C TYR A 159 -0.45 -5.21 10.44
N ILE A 160 -0.83 -6.19 9.65
CA ILE A 160 -1.32 -5.98 8.29
C ILE A 160 -2.61 -6.78 8.10
N GLU A 161 -3.61 -6.12 7.54
CA GLU A 161 -4.79 -6.74 6.93
C GLU A 161 -4.73 -6.47 5.44
N ASP A 162 -4.60 -7.53 4.66
CA ASP A 162 -4.55 -7.52 3.19
C ASP A 162 -5.40 -8.70 2.67
N TYR A 163 -6.67 -8.71 3.08
CA TYR A 163 -7.68 -9.68 2.63
C TYR A 163 -8.32 -9.17 1.34
N TYR A 164 -7.55 -9.16 0.25
CA TYR A 164 -7.90 -8.48 -0.98
C TYR A 164 -8.85 -9.28 -1.87
N GLU A 165 -8.95 -10.60 -1.70
CA GLU A 165 -9.78 -11.46 -2.54
C GLU A 165 -10.53 -12.42 -1.62
N PRO A 166 -11.79 -12.17 -1.21
CA PRO A 166 -12.51 -12.91 -0.18
C PRO A 166 -12.71 -14.43 -0.34
N ASP A 167 -11.65 -15.21 -0.52
CA ASP A 167 -11.68 -16.50 -1.20
C ASP A 167 -12.26 -17.62 -0.34
N ASP A 168 -12.23 -17.42 0.98
CA ASP A 168 -12.89 -18.23 2.00
C ASP A 168 -14.44 -18.07 2.01
N VAL A 169 -14.99 -17.12 1.24
CA VAL A 169 -16.43 -16.99 0.99
C VAL A 169 -16.83 -17.86 -0.22
N PRO A 170 -17.90 -18.67 -0.12
CA PRO A 170 -18.40 -19.45 -1.26
C PRO A 170 -18.73 -18.59 -2.47
N ALA A 171 -18.34 -19.04 -3.65
CA ALA A 171 -18.71 -18.42 -4.93
C ALA A 171 -20.23 -18.45 -5.15
N GLY A 172 -20.72 -17.51 -5.94
CA GLY A 172 -22.12 -17.33 -6.33
C GLY A 172 -22.94 -16.50 -5.34
N LEU A 173 -22.32 -15.95 -4.29
CA LEU A 173 -23.02 -15.22 -3.23
C LEU A 173 -23.09 -13.70 -3.47
N GLY A 174 -22.40 -13.21 -4.51
CA GLY A 174 -22.53 -11.85 -5.05
C GLY A 174 -21.99 -10.75 -4.15
N ALA A 175 -22.27 -9.50 -4.52
CA ALA A 175 -21.65 -8.31 -3.94
C ALA A 175 -21.86 -8.19 -2.42
N ALA A 176 -23.09 -8.42 -1.91
CA ALA A 176 -23.41 -8.23 -0.49
C ALA A 176 -22.53 -9.09 0.42
N THR A 177 -22.31 -10.35 0.06
CA THR A 177 -21.55 -11.30 0.87
C THR A 177 -20.06 -10.98 0.84
N ASN A 178 -19.50 -10.77 -0.35
CA ASN A 178 -18.08 -10.44 -0.51
C ASN A 178 -17.73 -9.09 0.18
N ILE A 179 -18.56 -8.06 -0.02
CA ILE A 179 -18.40 -6.75 0.65
C ILE A 179 -18.47 -6.90 2.16
N ALA A 180 -19.42 -7.66 2.69
CA ALA A 180 -19.54 -7.87 4.13
C ALA A 180 -18.33 -8.61 4.71
N ALA A 181 -17.80 -9.61 4.01
CA ALA A 181 -16.61 -10.34 4.43
C ALA A 181 -15.38 -9.43 4.52
N LYS A 182 -15.18 -8.57 3.51
CA LYS A 182 -14.11 -7.58 3.50
C LYS A 182 -14.27 -6.54 4.60
N LEU A 183 -15.46 -5.94 4.70
CA LEU A 183 -15.77 -4.93 5.72
C LEU A 183 -15.49 -5.46 7.13
N ASN A 184 -15.86 -6.72 7.42
CA ASN A 184 -15.61 -7.35 8.71
C ASN A 184 -14.11 -7.48 9.01
N ALA A 185 -13.30 -7.90 8.03
CA ALA A 185 -11.84 -7.99 8.19
C ALA A 185 -11.23 -6.62 8.48
N THR A 186 -11.54 -5.63 7.63
CA THR A 186 -11.05 -4.26 7.77
C THR A 186 -11.49 -3.63 9.09
N ALA A 187 -12.76 -3.76 9.48
CA ALA A 187 -13.26 -3.22 10.74
C ALA A 187 -12.60 -3.87 11.96
N ALA A 188 -12.38 -5.20 11.94
CA ALA A 188 -11.70 -5.90 13.01
C ALA A 188 -10.24 -5.44 13.16
N HIS A 189 -9.52 -5.24 12.05
CA HIS A 189 -8.13 -4.77 12.08
C HIS A 189 -8.02 -3.31 12.56
N LEU A 190 -8.95 -2.44 12.15
CA LEU A 190 -9.06 -1.07 12.68
C LEU A 190 -9.36 -1.05 14.18
N GLN A 191 -10.25 -1.92 14.66
CA GLN A 191 -10.54 -2.06 16.09
C GLN A 191 -9.32 -2.56 16.87
N LYS A 192 -8.55 -3.50 16.29
CA LYS A 192 -7.27 -3.96 16.86
C LYS A 192 -6.30 -2.79 17.01
N ALA A 193 -6.07 -2.02 15.95
CA ALA A 193 -5.22 -0.82 16.03
C ALA A 193 -5.69 0.18 17.10
N ALA A 194 -7.00 0.38 17.21
CA ALA A 194 -7.63 1.31 18.16
C ALA A 194 -7.60 0.83 19.63
N SER A 195 -7.41 -0.47 19.86
CA SER A 195 -7.46 -1.08 21.20
C SER A 195 -6.26 -0.75 22.10
N GLY A 196 -5.18 -0.23 21.52
CA GLY A 196 -3.93 0.06 22.23
C GLY A 196 -2.96 -1.12 22.34
N VAL A 197 -3.29 -2.27 21.73
CA VAL A 197 -2.31 -3.34 21.54
C VAL A 197 -1.18 -2.86 20.61
N ALA A 198 0.04 -3.36 20.85
CA ALA A 198 1.24 -2.99 20.09
C ALA A 198 1.39 -1.46 19.91
N PRO A 199 1.61 -0.70 21.01
CA PRO A 199 1.69 0.76 20.96
C PRO A 199 2.77 1.29 20.00
N ASP A 200 3.85 0.52 19.80
CA ASP A 200 4.94 0.85 18.87
C ASP A 200 4.80 0.14 17.50
N GLY A 201 3.78 -0.71 17.32
CA GLY A 201 3.56 -1.48 16.10
C GLY A 201 2.98 -0.64 14.98
N LEU A 202 3.45 -0.80 13.74
CA LEU A 202 2.84 -0.17 12.57
C LEU A 202 1.58 -0.93 12.18
N PHE A 203 0.46 -0.26 11.94
CA PHE A 203 -0.75 -0.90 11.41
C PHE A 203 -1.00 -0.44 9.98
N ILE A 204 -1.25 -1.38 9.07
CA ILE A 204 -1.62 -1.13 7.67
C ILE A 204 -2.86 -1.94 7.35
N THR A 205 -3.93 -1.29 6.94
CA THR A 205 -5.22 -1.92 6.66
C THR A 205 -5.62 -1.58 5.23
N PHE A 206 -5.79 -2.57 4.37
CA PHE A 206 -6.25 -2.37 3.00
C PHE A 206 -7.77 -2.55 2.95
N SER A 207 -8.54 -1.50 2.71
CA SER A 207 -9.99 -1.64 2.49
C SER A 207 -10.35 -2.05 1.06
N SER A 208 -9.38 -1.98 0.14
CA SER A 208 -9.46 -2.45 -1.24
C SER A 208 -9.62 -3.97 -1.28
N ALA A 209 -10.41 -4.45 -2.23
CA ALA A 209 -10.59 -5.87 -2.50
C ALA A 209 -11.27 -6.07 -3.85
N GLU A 210 -11.28 -7.30 -4.34
CA GLU A 210 -12.00 -7.76 -5.52
C GLU A 210 -12.51 -9.20 -5.31
N ARG A 211 -13.37 -9.68 -6.21
CA ARG A 211 -13.70 -11.09 -6.38
C ARG A 211 -14.17 -11.30 -7.82
N ASP A 212 -13.27 -11.04 -8.76
CA ASP A 212 -13.54 -10.98 -10.19
C ASP A 212 -13.82 -12.36 -10.82
N ALA A 213 -13.29 -13.43 -10.22
CA ALA A 213 -13.59 -14.81 -10.57
C ALA A 213 -14.96 -15.33 -10.04
N ASP A 214 -15.69 -14.54 -9.25
CA ASP A 214 -17.05 -14.89 -8.79
C ASP A 214 -18.09 -14.80 -9.91
N GLU A 215 -19.26 -15.41 -9.73
CA GLU A 215 -20.39 -15.32 -10.67
C GLU A 215 -21.68 -14.88 -9.95
N PRO A 216 -22.11 -13.61 -10.05
CA PRO A 216 -21.51 -12.55 -10.86
C PRO A 216 -20.23 -11.97 -10.25
N ALA A 217 -19.29 -11.57 -11.12
CA ALA A 217 -18.01 -10.97 -10.74
C ALA A 217 -18.19 -9.71 -9.88
N VAL A 218 -17.37 -9.58 -8.83
CA VAL A 218 -17.40 -8.45 -7.90
C VAL A 218 -16.10 -7.65 -8.03
N TYR A 219 -16.02 -6.82 -9.07
CA TYR A 219 -14.85 -5.99 -9.37
C TYR A 219 -14.49 -5.00 -8.23
N PRO A 220 -13.25 -4.45 -8.19
CA PRO A 220 -12.82 -3.50 -7.16
C PRO A 220 -13.78 -2.33 -6.94
N LYS A 221 -14.37 -1.81 -8.02
CA LYS A 221 -15.36 -0.73 -7.94
C LYS A 221 -16.63 -1.14 -7.20
N ILE A 222 -17.09 -2.38 -7.38
CA ILE A 222 -18.27 -2.91 -6.69
C ILE A 222 -17.92 -3.13 -5.20
N MET A 223 -16.74 -3.69 -4.91
CA MET A 223 -16.27 -3.85 -3.53
C MET A 223 -16.21 -2.50 -2.80
N ALA A 224 -15.57 -1.49 -3.40
CA ALA A 224 -15.39 -0.19 -2.79
C ALA A 224 -16.69 0.63 -2.70
N LEU A 225 -17.49 0.69 -3.77
CA LEU A 225 -18.60 1.64 -3.90
C LEU A 225 -19.99 1.01 -3.84
N GLY A 226 -20.08 -0.32 -3.94
CA GLY A 226 -21.33 -1.07 -3.95
C GLY A 226 -21.80 -1.42 -5.37
N ASN A 227 -22.95 -2.11 -5.44
CA ASN A 227 -23.52 -2.60 -6.71
C ASN A 227 -24.26 -1.53 -7.53
N GLY A 228 -24.27 -0.27 -7.07
CA GLY A 228 -25.00 0.82 -7.71
C GLY A 228 -26.51 0.82 -7.46
N THR A 229 -27.04 -0.11 -6.67
CA THR A 229 -28.45 -0.18 -6.29
C THR A 229 -28.61 -0.10 -4.77
N ASP A 230 -28.64 -1.24 -4.09
CA ASP A 230 -29.09 -1.42 -2.71
C ASP A 230 -27.99 -1.98 -1.80
N VAL A 231 -26.86 -2.42 -2.36
CA VAL A 231 -25.71 -2.91 -1.61
C VAL A 231 -24.65 -1.81 -1.59
N PRO A 232 -24.44 -1.10 -0.46
CA PRO A 232 -23.38 -0.13 -0.32
C PRO A 232 -22.01 -0.82 -0.28
N GLY A 233 -20.97 -0.15 -0.78
CA GLY A 233 -19.61 -0.68 -0.77
C GLY A 233 -18.92 -0.55 0.59
N VAL A 234 -17.72 -1.13 0.66
CA VAL A 234 -16.84 -1.05 1.83
C VAL A 234 -16.61 0.41 2.23
N ASN A 235 -16.37 1.31 1.26
CA ASN A 235 -16.07 2.71 1.56
C ASN A 235 -17.24 3.41 2.29
N GLN A 236 -18.48 3.22 1.83
CA GLN A 236 -19.65 3.82 2.47
C GLN A 236 -19.88 3.23 3.87
N GLN A 237 -19.70 1.92 4.01
CA GLN A 237 -19.94 1.23 5.27
C GLN A 237 -18.83 1.45 6.31
N LEU A 238 -17.61 1.78 5.90
CA LEU A 238 -16.51 2.11 6.81
C LEU A 238 -16.65 3.46 7.50
N VAL A 239 -17.34 4.43 6.89
CA VAL A 239 -17.52 5.77 7.49
C VAL A 239 -18.06 5.71 8.93
N PRO A 240 -19.20 5.06 9.22
CA PRO A 240 -19.70 4.97 10.60
C PRO A 240 -18.77 4.18 11.53
N VAL A 241 -18.05 3.17 11.03
CA VAL A 241 -17.05 2.41 11.82
C VAL A 241 -15.93 3.34 12.28
N ILE A 242 -15.35 4.10 11.35
CA ILE A 242 -14.24 5.03 11.61
C ILE A 242 -14.69 6.18 12.51
N GLN A 243 -15.90 6.71 12.29
CA GLN A 243 -16.48 7.74 13.16
C GLN A 243 -16.66 7.24 14.60
N GLY A 244 -17.07 5.98 14.79
CA GLY A 244 -17.13 5.33 16.09
C GLY A 244 -15.77 5.17 16.78
N LEU A 245 -14.68 5.20 16.00
CA LEU A 245 -13.30 5.14 16.47
C LEU A 245 -12.59 6.51 16.48
N LYS A 246 -13.33 7.62 16.35
CA LYS A 246 -12.74 8.97 16.28
C LYS A 246 -11.82 9.24 17.48
N GLY A 247 -10.62 9.74 17.18
CA GLY A 247 -9.59 10.03 18.18
C GLY A 247 -8.78 8.81 18.64
N LYS A 248 -9.05 7.62 18.08
CA LYS A 248 -8.22 6.43 18.27
C LYS A 248 -7.18 6.32 17.16
N ARG A 249 -6.13 5.54 17.44
CA ARG A 249 -5.09 5.19 16.47
C ARG A 249 -5.64 4.14 15.51
N LEU A 250 -5.73 4.46 14.23
CA LEU A 250 -6.23 3.53 13.19
C LEU A 250 -5.11 2.91 12.35
N GLY A 251 -3.90 3.47 12.42
CA GLY A 251 -2.81 3.11 11.51
C GLY A 251 -2.97 3.74 10.12
N VAL A 252 -2.33 3.13 9.12
CA VAL A 252 -2.53 3.44 7.70
C VAL A 252 -3.77 2.71 7.22
N VAL A 253 -4.65 3.43 6.51
CA VAL A 253 -5.82 2.88 5.83
C VAL A 253 -5.66 3.12 4.34
N VAL A 254 -5.51 2.05 3.57
CA VAL A 254 -5.30 2.06 2.12
C VAL A 254 -6.65 1.83 1.44
N LEU A 255 -6.98 2.65 0.45
CA LEU A 255 -8.32 2.74 -0.13
C LEU A 255 -8.28 2.62 -1.65
N ASP A 256 -9.31 1.99 -2.22
CA ASP A 256 -9.70 2.19 -3.61
C ASP A 256 -10.80 3.26 -3.70
N PHE A 257 -10.86 4.00 -4.81
CA PHE A 257 -11.88 5.03 -5.08
C PHE A 257 -12.09 5.97 -3.88
N PHE A 258 -10.98 6.44 -3.29
CA PHE A 258 -10.94 7.18 -2.02
C PHE A 258 -11.83 8.44 -2.00
N GLU A 259 -12.15 9.00 -3.16
CA GLU A 259 -13.03 10.16 -3.30
C GLU A 259 -14.48 9.87 -2.91
N MET A 260 -14.87 8.59 -2.83
CA MET A 260 -16.26 8.16 -2.66
C MET A 260 -16.42 7.19 -1.49
N PRO A 261 -17.21 7.54 -0.44
CA PRO A 261 -17.87 8.83 -0.27
C PRO A 261 -16.87 9.94 0.09
N GLY A 262 -17.18 11.19 -0.27
CA GLY A 262 -16.31 12.34 0.04
C GLY A 262 -16.07 12.59 1.54
N THR A 263 -16.78 11.87 2.42
CA THR A 263 -16.61 11.89 3.87
C THR A 263 -15.63 10.85 4.40
N LEU A 264 -15.17 9.89 3.59
CA LEU A 264 -14.31 8.80 4.03
C LEU A 264 -12.92 9.29 4.46
N VAL A 265 -12.22 10.01 3.57
CA VAL A 265 -10.88 10.54 3.91
C VAL A 265 -10.94 11.54 5.08
N PRO A 266 -11.88 12.51 5.13
CA PRO A 266 -12.06 13.34 6.32
C PRO A 266 -12.27 12.54 7.60
N ALA A 267 -13.09 11.48 7.57
CA ALA A 267 -13.31 10.62 8.74
C ALA A 267 -12.02 9.93 9.21
N ILE A 268 -11.18 9.42 8.29
CA ILE A 268 -9.88 8.81 8.62
C ILE A 268 -8.92 9.83 9.23
N LEU A 269 -8.88 11.05 8.66
CA LEU A 269 -8.06 12.14 9.16
C LEU A 269 -8.60 12.77 10.46
N GLY A 270 -9.84 12.46 10.82
CA GLY A 270 -10.51 12.96 12.02
C GLY A 270 -10.99 14.41 11.92
N ILE A 271 -11.09 14.97 10.71
CA ILE A 271 -11.47 16.37 10.43
C ILE A 271 -12.93 16.52 9.97
#